data_AF-A0A376TZ44-F1
#
_entry.id   AF-A0A376TZ44-F1
#
_cell.length_a   1.000
_cell.length_b   1.000
_cell.length_c   1.000
_cell.angle_alpha   90.00
_cell.angle_beta   90.00
_cell.angle_gamma   90.00
#
_symmetry.space_group_name_H-M   'P 1'
#
loop_
_entity.id
_entity.type
_entity.pdbx_description
1 polymer ?
#
loop_
_entity_poly.entity_id
_entity_poly.type
_entity_poly.pdbx_seq_one_letter_code
_entity_poly.pdbx_strand_id
1 'polypeptide(L)'
;MPKAGGDLFFLPFLYGSNAGLEMTSGFYGMQAIHTRAHLLQAIYEGGVFSHMTHLNRMRERFTDVHTLRVTGGPAHSDVWMQMLADVSGLRIELPQVEETGCFGAALAARVGTGVYRDFSEAQRDLQHPVRTLLRI
;
A
#
# COMPACT_ATOMS: atom_id res chain seq x y z
N MET A 1 4.94 -4.55 15.99
CA MET A 1 6.31 -5.11 16.13
C MET A 1 7.18 -4.02 16.75
N PRO A 2 8.03 -4.30 17.74
CA PRO A 2 8.97 -3.28 18.23
C PRO A 2 9.83 -2.80 17.05
N LYS A 3 10.08 -1.49 16.94
CA LYS A 3 11.04 -0.95 15.97
C LYS A 3 12.40 -1.55 16.31
N ALA A 4 12.93 -2.47 15.50
CA ALA A 4 14.35 -2.75 15.57
C ALA A 4 15.06 -1.46 15.14
N GLY A 5 15.81 -0.85 16.06
CA GLY A 5 16.79 0.15 15.67
C GLY A 5 17.86 -0.54 14.84
N GLY A 6 18.10 -0.07 13.62
CA GLY A 6 19.14 -0.66 12.79
C GLY A 6 19.28 -0.01 11.42
N ASP A 7 20.52 0.11 10.97
CA ASP A 7 20.92 0.58 9.65
C ASP A 7 20.81 -0.51 8.56
N LEU A 8 19.90 -1.48 8.75
CA LEU A 8 19.67 -2.59 7.82
C LEU A 8 18.49 -2.26 6.90
N PHE A 9 18.78 -2.12 5.61
CA PHE A 9 17.78 -1.80 4.60
C PHE A 9 17.62 -2.96 3.62
N PHE A 10 16.40 -3.14 3.11
CA PHE A 10 16.12 -4.04 1.99
C PHE A 10 15.72 -3.23 0.77
N LEU A 11 16.40 -3.47 -0.35
CA LEU A 11 16.05 -2.95 -1.67
C LEU A 11 15.15 -4.00 -2.36
N PRO A 12 13.85 -3.73 -2.61
CA PRO A 12 12.88 -4.74 -3.05
C PRO A 12 12.84 -4.94 -4.58
N PHE A 13 13.94 -4.66 -5.30
CA PHE A 13 13.98 -4.66 -6.76
C PHE A 13 14.23 -6.05 -7.36
N LEU A 14 13.44 -7.05 -6.94
CA LEU A 14 13.55 -8.44 -7.42
C LEU A 14 13.34 -8.57 -8.92
N TYR A 15 12.53 -7.67 -9.49
CA TYR A 15 12.20 -7.61 -10.92
C TYR A 15 12.66 -6.29 -11.56
N GLY A 16 13.68 -5.64 -10.99
CA GLY A 16 14.04 -4.27 -11.32
C GLY A 16 13.12 -3.24 -10.65
N SER A 17 13.18 -1.99 -11.11
CA SER A 17 12.20 -0.97 -10.73
C SER A 17 11.93 0.01 -11.87
N ASN A 18 10.90 0.83 -11.71
CA ASN A 18 10.50 1.85 -12.68
C ASN A 18 11.58 2.91 -12.97
N ALA A 19 12.66 2.95 -12.18
CA ALA A 19 13.81 3.82 -12.45
C ALA A 19 14.92 3.13 -13.28
N GLY A 20 14.90 1.81 -13.42
CA GLY A 20 15.93 1.01 -14.10
C GLY A 20 15.68 -0.49 -13.92
N LEU A 21 15.67 -1.24 -15.02
CA LEU A 21 15.43 -2.70 -15.01
C LEU A 21 16.66 -3.49 -14.54
N GLU A 22 17.84 -2.89 -14.64
CA GLU A 22 19.12 -3.42 -14.19
C GLU A 22 19.30 -3.40 -12.67
N MET A 23 18.42 -2.70 -11.94
CA MET A 23 18.48 -2.67 -10.48
C MET A 23 18.16 -4.03 -9.90
N THR A 24 18.92 -4.42 -8.87
CA THR A 24 18.79 -5.72 -8.21
C THR A 24 18.32 -5.56 -6.78
N SER A 25 17.69 -6.60 -6.24
CA SER A 25 17.34 -6.66 -4.83
C SER A 25 18.56 -6.95 -3.96
N GLY A 26 18.56 -6.44 -2.73
CA GLY A 26 19.63 -6.75 -1.79
C GLY A 26 19.41 -6.16 -0.41
N PHE A 27 20.18 -6.67 0.56
CA PHE A 27 20.29 -6.05 1.87
C PHE A 27 21.49 -5.12 1.92
N TYR A 28 21.30 -3.92 2.47
CA TYR A 28 22.35 -2.95 2.72
C TYR A 28 22.54 -2.78 4.23
N GLY A 29 23.80 -2.73 4.68
CA GLY A 29 24.14 -2.55 6.10
C GLY A 29 24.13 -3.82 6.95
N MET A 30 24.09 -5.02 6.34
CA MET A 30 24.07 -6.28 7.09
C MET A 30 25.37 -6.54 7.87
N GLN A 31 25.24 -6.86 9.17
CA GLN A 31 26.32 -7.23 10.08
C GLN A 31 25.96 -8.51 10.85
N ALA A 32 26.94 -9.14 11.50
CA ALA A 32 26.77 -10.40 12.25
C ALA A 32 25.79 -10.31 13.43
N ILE A 33 25.49 -9.10 13.91
CA ILE A 33 24.49 -8.86 14.97
C ILE A 33 23.05 -9.02 14.47
N HIS A 34 22.84 -9.02 13.15
CA HIS A 34 21.50 -9.12 12.60
C HIS A 34 20.94 -10.53 12.71
N THR A 35 19.66 -10.61 13.07
CA THR A 35 18.92 -11.87 13.23
C THR A 35 17.86 -11.93 12.16
N ARG A 36 17.20 -13.09 12.03
CA ARG A 36 16.05 -13.25 11.13
C ARG A 36 14.97 -12.17 11.34
N ALA A 37 14.75 -11.74 12.59
CA ALA A 37 13.79 -10.68 12.89
C ALA A 37 14.18 -9.34 12.25
N HIS A 38 15.47 -8.98 12.29
CA HIS A 38 15.99 -7.77 11.63
C HIS A 38 15.80 -7.82 10.12
N LEU A 39 16.09 -8.98 9.48
CA LEU A 39 15.90 -9.15 8.04
C LEU A 39 14.43 -9.05 7.63
N LEU A 40 13.52 -9.68 8.39
CA LEU A 40 12.08 -9.60 8.11
C LEU A 40 11.52 -8.18 8.26
N GLN A 41 11.98 -7.45 9.28
CA GLN A 41 11.63 -6.03 9.44
C GLN A 41 12.09 -5.21 8.24
N ALA A 42 13.36 -5.36 7.84
CA ALA A 42 13.92 -4.64 6.70
C ALA A 42 13.14 -4.93 5.41
N ILE A 43 12.69 -6.17 5.18
CA ILE A 43 11.84 -6.52 4.03
C ILE A 43 10.49 -5.78 4.08
N TYR A 44 9.82 -5.79 5.24
CA TYR A 44 8.54 -5.11 5.42
C TYR A 44 8.67 -3.60 5.18
N GLU A 45 9.67 -2.98 5.81
CA GLU A 45 9.99 -1.56 5.69
C GLU A 45 10.42 -1.19 4.28
N GLY A 46 11.26 -2.00 3.62
CA GLY A 46 11.70 -1.78 2.24
C GLY A 46 10.54 -1.68 1.25
N GLY A 47 9.50 -2.52 1.43
CA GLY A 47 8.25 -2.40 0.69
C GLY A 47 7.54 -1.07 0.94
N VAL A 48 7.39 -0.67 2.20
CA VAL A 48 6.78 0.61 2.58
C VAL A 48 7.56 1.80 2.00
N PHE A 49 8.89 1.81 2.12
CA PHE A 49 9.75 2.88 1.60
C PHE A 49 9.70 2.98 0.08
N SER A 50 9.63 1.84 -0.62
CA SER A 50 9.41 1.82 -2.06
C SER A 50 8.08 2.49 -2.42
N HIS A 51 6.99 2.20 -1.70
CA HIS A 51 5.71 2.90 -1.90
C HIS A 51 5.79 4.39 -1.59
N MET A 52 6.53 4.79 -0.55
CA MET A 52 6.71 6.22 -0.21
C MET A 52 7.36 7.02 -1.33
N THR A 53 8.22 6.40 -2.15
CA THR A 53 8.79 7.07 -3.33
C THR A 53 7.70 7.50 -4.31
N HIS A 54 6.68 6.66 -4.51
CA HIS A 54 5.53 7.00 -5.35
C HIS A 54 4.58 7.98 -4.66
N LEU A 55 4.28 7.77 -3.38
CA LEU A 55 3.39 8.64 -2.61
C LEU A 55 3.92 10.07 -2.50
N ASN A 56 5.22 10.26 -2.28
CA ASN A 56 5.82 11.59 -2.21
C ASN A 56 5.69 12.36 -3.52
N ARG A 57 5.91 11.69 -4.67
CA ARG A 57 5.68 12.29 -6.00
C ARG A 57 4.20 12.64 -6.21
N MET A 58 3.28 11.80 -5.75
CA MET A 58 1.85 12.12 -5.84
C MET A 58 1.48 13.33 -4.97
N ARG A 59 2.09 13.48 -3.79
CA ARG A 59 1.82 14.60 -2.88
C ARG A 59 2.30 15.95 -3.38
N GLU A 60 3.28 15.98 -4.28
CA GLU A 60 3.66 17.22 -4.99
C GLU A 60 2.50 17.76 -5.85
N ARG A 61 1.65 16.87 -6.37
CA ARG A 61 0.49 17.24 -7.20
C ARG A 61 -0.83 17.32 -6.41
N PHE A 62 -1.01 16.45 -5.43
CA PHE A 62 -2.21 16.32 -4.63
C PHE A 62 -1.89 16.67 -3.17
N THR A 63 -1.89 17.97 -2.86
CA THR A 63 -1.39 18.49 -1.58
C THR A 63 -2.35 18.29 -0.41
N ASP A 64 -3.64 18.09 -0.66
CA ASP A 64 -4.71 17.96 0.34
C ASP A 64 -5.16 16.50 0.55
N VAL A 65 -4.22 15.55 0.43
CA VAL A 65 -4.52 14.12 0.63
C VAL A 65 -4.32 13.75 2.10
N HIS A 66 -5.35 13.18 2.71
CA HIS A 66 -5.33 12.73 4.11
C HIS A 66 -5.55 11.22 4.28
N THR A 67 -5.96 10.55 3.21
CA THR A 67 -6.34 9.13 3.24
C THR A 67 -5.69 8.38 2.09
N LEU A 68 -5.18 7.19 2.39
CA LEU A 68 -4.76 6.19 1.42
C LEU A 68 -5.70 4.99 1.49
N ARG A 69 -6.37 4.68 0.38
CA ARG A 69 -7.16 3.45 0.24
C ARG A 69 -6.28 2.33 -0.30
N VAL A 70 -6.20 1.23 0.41
CA VAL A 70 -5.34 0.09 0.06
C VAL A 70 -6.18 -1.17 -0.14
N THR A 71 -5.90 -1.88 -1.23
CA THR A 71 -6.56 -3.14 -1.61
C THR A 71 -5.52 -4.16 -2.04
N GLY A 72 -5.95 -5.40 -2.29
CA GLY A 72 -5.06 -6.51 -2.69
C GLY A 72 -4.31 -7.15 -1.51
N GLY A 73 -3.43 -8.10 -1.84
CA GLY A 73 -2.78 -8.99 -0.87
C GLY A 73 -2.20 -8.31 0.39
N PRO A 74 -1.43 -7.21 0.28
CA PRO A 74 -0.87 -6.53 1.46
C PRO A 74 -1.92 -6.02 2.45
N ALA A 75 -3.16 -5.72 2.01
CA ALA A 75 -4.24 -5.22 2.86
C ALA A 75 -4.66 -6.19 3.99
N HIS A 76 -4.29 -7.47 3.87
CA HIS A 76 -4.54 -8.49 4.89
C HIS A 76 -3.50 -8.46 6.04
N SER A 77 -2.41 -7.70 5.91
CA SER A 77 -1.39 -7.59 6.95
C SER A 77 -1.59 -6.33 7.79
N ASP A 78 -2.19 -6.49 8.97
CA ASP A 78 -2.42 -5.37 9.90
C ASP A 78 -1.11 -4.67 10.30
N VAL A 79 -0.03 -5.45 10.45
CA VAL A 79 1.29 -4.91 10.81
C VAL A 79 1.85 -4.04 9.68
N TRP A 80 1.76 -4.51 8.43
CA TRP A 80 2.28 -3.74 7.29
C TRP A 80 1.43 -2.50 7.02
N MET A 81 0.10 -2.60 7.16
CA MET A 81 -0.79 -1.46 7.05
C MET A 81 -0.53 -0.41 8.12
N GLN A 82 -0.24 -0.82 9.36
CA GLN A 82 0.15 0.13 10.41
C GLN A 82 1.49 0.80 10.10
N MET A 83 2.50 0.05 9.63
CA MET A 83 3.76 0.64 9.19
C MET A 83 3.56 1.66 8.07
N LEU A 84 2.70 1.35 7.08
CA LEU A 84 2.38 2.28 6.01
C LEU A 84 1.65 3.53 6.53
N ALA A 85 0.71 3.38 7.48
CA ALA A 85 0.03 4.50 8.13
C ALA A 85 1.03 5.44 8.83
N ASP A 86 1.92 4.85 9.63
CA ASP A 86 2.89 5.58 10.44
C ASP A 86 3.92 6.31 9.56
N VAL A 87 4.45 5.64 8.53
CA VAL A 87 5.48 6.22 7.65
C VAL A 87 4.89 7.24 6.67
N SER A 88 3.71 6.97 6.09
CA SER A 88 3.07 7.91 5.17
C SER A 88 2.47 9.13 5.86
N GLY A 89 2.12 8.98 7.15
CA GLY A 89 1.36 9.96 7.91
C GLY A 89 -0.09 10.09 7.46
N LEU A 90 -0.58 9.17 6.62
CA LEU A 90 -1.94 9.15 6.09
C LEU A 90 -2.82 8.16 6.87
N ARG A 91 -4.11 8.45 6.93
CA ARG A 91 -5.12 7.46 7.34
C ARG A 91 -5.15 6.33 6.32
N ILE A 92 -5.15 5.09 6.77
CA ILE A 92 -5.31 3.93 5.87
C ILE A 92 -6.78 3.49 5.91
N GLU A 93 -7.38 3.38 4.73
CA GLU A 93 -8.72 2.82 4.53
C GLU A 93 -8.60 1.50 3.76
N LEU A 94 -9.26 0.46 4.27
CA LEU A 94 -9.22 -0.90 3.72
C LEU A 94 -10.65 -1.29 3.32
N PRO A 95 -11.04 -1.06 2.05
CA PRO A 95 -12.30 -1.54 1.51
C PRO A 95 -12.42 -3.06 1.70
N GLN A 96 -13.53 -3.50 2.29
CA GLN A 96 -13.82 -4.93 2.50
C GLN A 96 -14.48 -5.51 1.24
N VAL A 97 -13.71 -5.53 0.16
CA VAL A 97 -14.09 -6.08 -1.15
C VAL A 97 -13.03 -7.10 -1.53
N GLU A 98 -13.42 -8.37 -1.65
CA GLU A 98 -12.50 -9.46 -1.97
C GLU A 98 -11.87 -9.27 -3.36
N GLU A 99 -12.71 -9.05 -4.36
CA GLU A 99 -12.28 -8.96 -5.77
C GLU A 99 -12.55 -7.55 -6.32
N THR A 100 -11.72 -6.57 -5.93
CA THR A 100 -11.93 -5.16 -6.33
C THR A 100 -11.93 -4.94 -7.84
N GLY A 101 -11.16 -5.75 -8.58
CA GLY A 101 -11.15 -5.71 -10.04
C GLY A 101 -12.48 -6.17 -10.65
N CYS A 102 -12.97 -7.33 -10.22
CA CYS A 102 -14.27 -7.86 -10.66
C CYS A 102 -15.43 -6.94 -10.25
N PHE A 103 -15.38 -6.39 -9.03
CA PHE A 103 -16.36 -5.42 -8.55
C PHE A 103 -16.40 -4.17 -9.44
N GLY A 104 -15.23 -3.62 -9.79
CA GLY A 104 -15.14 -2.49 -10.71
C GLY A 104 -15.70 -2.79 -12.10
N ALA A 105 -15.40 -3.98 -12.64
CA ALA A 105 -15.92 -4.41 -13.95
C ALA A 105 -17.45 -4.58 -13.93
N ALA A 106 -18.00 -5.20 -12.88
CA ALA A 106 -19.44 -5.33 -12.71
C ALA A 106 -20.14 -3.96 -12.58
N LEU A 107 -19.51 -3.03 -11.86
CA LEU A 107 -20.02 -1.66 -11.70
C LEU A 107 -20.02 -0.91 -13.03
N ALA A 108 -18.93 -1.01 -13.81
CA ALA A 108 -18.85 -0.45 -15.16
C ALA A 108 -19.90 -1.04 -16.11
N ALA A 109 -20.15 -2.35 -16.04
CA ALA A 109 -21.19 -3.00 -16.84
C ALA A 109 -22.59 -2.46 -16.51
N ARG A 110 -22.92 -2.25 -15.22
CA ARG A 110 -24.21 -1.69 -14.80
C ARG A 110 -24.42 -0.25 -15.25
N VAL A 111 -23.37 0.57 -15.23
CA VAL A 111 -23.44 1.92 -15.80
C VAL A 111 -23.61 1.85 -17.32
N GLY A 112 -22.84 1.00 -18.00
CA GLY A 112 -22.91 0.85 -19.45
C GLY A 112 -24.24 0.31 -19.99
N THR A 113 -24.97 -0.48 -19.19
CA THR A 113 -26.31 -0.97 -19.54
C THR A 113 -27.45 -0.05 -19.08
N GLY A 114 -27.13 1.08 -18.47
CA GLY A 114 -28.12 2.06 -17.99
C GLY A 114 -28.87 1.64 -16.72
N VAL A 115 -28.42 0.59 -16.02
CA VAL A 115 -28.94 0.23 -14.67
C VAL A 115 -28.65 1.36 -13.68
N TYR A 116 -27.48 2.00 -13.82
CA TYR A 116 -27.17 3.27 -13.18
C TYR A 116 -26.87 4.33 -14.24
N ARG A 117 -27.20 5.57 -13.92
CA ARG A 117 -26.98 6.75 -14.77
C ARG A 117 -25.50 7.08 -14.91
N ASP A 118 -24.74 6.90 -13.83
CA ASP A 118 -23.30 7.15 -13.77
C ASP A 118 -22.62 6.35 -12.64
N PHE A 119 -21.29 6.42 -12.60
CA PHE A 119 -20.47 5.75 -11.58
C PHE A 119 -20.74 6.25 -10.16
N SER A 120 -21.14 7.52 -9.99
CA SER A 120 -21.38 8.10 -8.67
C SER A 120 -22.68 7.56 -8.05
N GLU A 121 -23.72 7.37 -8.87
CA GLU A 121 -24.93 6.65 -8.47
C GLU A 121 -24.60 5.21 -8.09
N ALA A 122 -23.89 4.48 -8.95
CA ALA A 122 -23.53 3.09 -8.69
C ALA A 122 -22.71 2.91 -7.40
N GLN A 123 -21.75 3.80 -7.14
CA GLN A 123 -20.93 3.77 -5.91
C GLN A 123 -21.72 4.09 -4.64
N ARG A 124 -22.75 4.95 -4.72
CA ARG A 124 -23.61 5.27 -3.57
C ARG A 124 -24.53 4.13 -3.20
N ASP A 125 -24.98 3.37 -4.19
CA ASP A 125 -25.86 2.22 -3.99
C ASP A 125 -25.05 0.98 -3.52
N LEU A 126 -23.88 0.75 -4.14
CA LEU A 126 -23.02 -0.41 -3.87
C LEU A 126 -21.95 -0.12 -2.80
N GLN A 127 -22.38 0.39 -1.64
CA GLN A 127 -21.46 0.63 -0.53
C GLN A 127 -20.92 -0.68 0.05
N HIS A 128 -19.63 -0.67 0.35
CA HIS A 128 -18.95 -1.76 1.04
C HIS A 128 -18.36 -1.27 2.35
N PRO A 129 -18.27 -2.12 3.39
CA PRO A 129 -17.61 -1.76 4.63
C PRO A 129 -16.16 -1.30 4.38
N VAL A 130 -15.69 -0.32 5.15
CA VAL A 130 -14.31 0.16 5.10
C VAL A 130 -13.75 0.08 6.51
N ARG A 131 -12.66 -0.67 6.67
CA ARG A 131 -11.90 -0.70 7.93
C ARG A 131 -10.86 0.42 7.89
N THR A 132 -10.74 1.19 8.96
CA THR A 132 -9.81 2.32 9.04
C THR A 132 -8.72 2.06 10.06
N LEU A 133 -7.47 2.33 9.68
CA LEU A 133 -6.32 2.35 10.56
C LEU A 133 -5.78 3.79 10.64
N LEU A 134 -5.49 4.22 11.85
CA LEU A 134 -4.92 5.53 12.15
C LEU A 134 -3.44 5.36 12.43
N ARG A 135 -2.65 6.37 12.09
CA ARG A 135 -1.26 6.46 12.56
C ARG A 135 -1.22 6.50 14.09
N ILE A 136 -0.21 5.87 14.68
CA ILE A 136 0.03 5.90 16.13
C ILE A 136 0.99 7.04 16.49
#